data_AF-A0A934GWR4-F1
#
_entry.id   AF-A0A934GWR4-F1
#
_cell.length_a   1.000
_cell.length_b   1.000
_cell.length_c   1.000
_cell.angle_alpha   90.00
_cell.angle_beta   90.00
_cell.angle_gamma   90.00
#
_symmetry.space_group_name_H-M   'P 1'
#
loop_
_entity.id
_entity.type
_entity.pdbx_description
1 polymer ?
#
loop_
_entity_poly.entity_id
_entity_poly.type
_entity_poly.pdbx_seq_one_letter_code
_entity_poly.pdbx_strand_id
1 'polypeptide(L)' 'MPPRPLKVFLCHAHADRDPVRALYARLTKDGVNAWLDKEKLFQC' A
#
# COMPACT_ATOMS: atom_id res chain seq x y z
N MET A 1 7.16 -11.26 -23.36
CA MET A 1 7.22 -11.59 -21.92
C MET A 1 6.01 -10.96 -21.27
N PRO A 2 5.09 -11.72 -20.65
CA PRO A 2 3.90 -11.11 -20.05
C PRO A 2 4.31 -10.12 -18.95
N PRO A 3 3.65 -8.96 -18.83
CA PRO A 3 3.95 -8.01 -17.77
C PRO A 3 3.73 -8.70 -16.42
N ARG A 4 4.78 -8.71 -15.59
CA ARG A 4 4.69 -9.24 -14.23
C ARG A 4 4.10 -8.13 -13.36
N PRO A 5 2.87 -8.26 -12.83
CA PRO A 5 2.29 -7.23 -11.99
C PRO A 5 3.18 -7.04 -10.75
N LEU A 6 3.65 -5.81 -10.54
CA LEU A 6 4.40 -5.44 -9.35
C LEU A 6 3.51 -5.64 -8.13
N LYS A 7 3.97 -6.45 -7.18
CA LYS A 7 3.36 -6.62 -5.87
C LYS A 7 4.09 -5.71 -4.90
N VAL A 8 3.37 -4.75 -4.33
CA VAL A 8 3.95 -3.73 -3.46
C VAL A 8 3.31 -3.84 -2.09
N PHE A 9 4.15 -3.95 -1.05
CA PHE A 9 3.70 -3.92 0.33
C PHE A 9 3.94 -2.53 0.91
N LEU A 10 2.89 -1.89 1.39
CA LEU A 10 2.93 -0.57 2.01
C LEU A 10 2.83 -0.76 3.53
N CYS A 11 3.99 -0.67 4.20
CA CYS A 11 4.09 -0.58 5.65
C CYS A 11 4.14 0.90 6.03
N HIS A 12 3.30 1.34 6.96
CA HIS A 12 3.22 2.75 7.32
C HIS A 12 3.01 2.96 8.83
N ALA A 13 3.49 4.10 9.34
CA ALA A 13 3.15 4.54 10.67
C ALA A 13 1.69 5.04 10.70
N HIS A 14 1.07 5.08 11.89
CA HIS A 14 -0.30 5.55 12.04
C HIS A 14 -0.49 7.00 11.54
N ALA A 15 0.54 7.85 11.72
CA ALA A 15 0.54 9.23 11.25
C ALA A 15 0.50 9.35 9.71
N ASP A 16 0.94 8.32 8.98
CA ASP A 16 1.03 8.33 7.51
C ASP A 16 -0.18 7.69 6.82
N ARG A 17 -1.28 7.44 7.55
CA ARG A 17 -2.46 6.74 7.03
C ARG A 17 -3.07 7.43 5.81
N ASP A 18 -3.28 8.74 5.87
CA ASP A 18 -3.85 9.52 4.76
C ASP A 18 -2.96 9.54 3.51
N PRO A 19 -1.66 9.89 3.58
CA PRO A 19 -0.79 9.87 2.41
C PRO A 19 -0.59 8.46 1.85
N VAL A 20 -0.55 7.42 2.70
CA VAL A 20 -0.38 6.03 2.25
C VAL A 20 -1.64 5.49 1.58
N ARG A 21 -2.83 5.89 2.04
CA ARG A 21 -4.09 5.57 1.36
C ARG A 21 -4.21 6.25 -0.01
N ALA A 22 -3.74 7.50 -0.13
CA ALA A 22 -3.66 8.18 -1.41
C ALA A 22 -2.66 7.49 -2.37
N LEU A 23 -1.51 7.05 -1.86
CA LEU A 23 -0.53 6.29 -2.63
C LEU A 23 -1.08 4.93 -3.08
N TYR A 24 -1.76 4.21 -2.19
CA TYR A 24 -2.46 2.95 -2.50
C TYR A 24 -3.45 3.14 -3.65
N ALA A 25 -4.32 4.16 -3.57
CA ALA A 25 -5.30 4.43 -4.62
C ALA A 25 -4.64 4.72 -5.98
N ARG A 26 -3.51 5.44 -5.99
CA ARG A 26 -2.75 5.71 -7.23
C ARG A 26 -2.13 4.43 -7.80
N LEU A 27 -1.49 3.61 -6.95
CA LEU A 27 -0.89 2.34 -7.37
C LEU A 27 -1.94 1.37 -7.93
N THR A 28 -3.10 1.25 -7.28
CA THR A 28 -4.19 0.42 -7.80
C THR A 28 -4.73 0.92 -9.13
N LYS A 29 -4.85 2.24 -9.32
CA LYS A 29 -5.24 2.84 -10.60
C LYS A 29 -4.24 2.53 -11.73
N ASP A 30 -2.95 2.46 -11.39
CA ASP A 30 -1.88 2.12 -12.32
C ASP A 30 -1.76 0.60 -12.59
N GLY A 31 -2.67 -0.21 -12.04
CA GLY A 31 -2.69 -1.68 -12.21
C GLY A 31 -1.65 -2.41 -11.34
N VAL A 32 -1.07 -1.72 -10.36
CA VAL A 32 -0.13 -2.30 -9.40
C VAL A 32 -0.90 -2.99 -8.29
N ASN A 33 -0.48 -4.20 -7.95
CA ASN A 33 -1.09 -4.98 -6.88
C ASN A 33 -0.48 -4.56 -5.54
N ALA A 34 -0.96 -3.44 -5.01
CA ALA A 34 -0.53 -2.90 -3.72
C ALA A 34 -1.36 -3.51 -2.57
N TRP A 35 -0.72 -3.80 -1.44
CA TRP A 35 -1.36 -4.24 -0.19
C TRP A 35 -0.88 -3.38 1.00
N LEU A 36 -1.80 -3.03 1.89
CA LEU A 36 -1.51 -2.30 3.13
C LEU A 36 -1.23 -3.28 4.25
N ASP A 37 -0.27 -2.96 5.12
CA ASP A 37 -0.12 -3.66 6.39
C ASP A 37 -1.41 -3.53 7.21
N LYS A 38 -1.85 -4.61 7.84
CA LYS A 38 -3.04 -4.56 8.70
C LYS A 38 -2.68 -3.68 9.90
N GLU A 39 -3.48 -2.65 10.18
CA GLU A 39 -3.38 -1.71 11.32
C GLU A 39 -3.46 -2.38 12.72
N LYS A 40 -2.68 -3.44 12.97
CA LYS A 40 -2.73 -4.26 14.19
C LYS A 40 -1.33 -4.69 14.67
N LEU A 41 -0.30 -3.88 14.45
CA LEU A 41 0.87 -3.93 15.31
C LEU A 41 0.82 -2.74 16.26
N PHE A 42 0.23 -3.02 17.43
CA PHE A 42 0.33 -2.31 18.70
C PHE A 42 0.50 -0.79 18.61
N GLN A 43 -0.60 -0.07 18.84
CA GLN A 43 -0.52 1.31 19.35
C GLN A 43 0.26 1.27 20.66
N CYS A 44 1.50 1.74 20.65
CA CYS A 44 2.26 2.13 21.83
C CYS A 44 2.19 3.65 21.95
#